data_AF-A0A7Y6XJ64-F1
#
_entry.id   AF-A0A7Y6XJ64-F1
#
_cell.length_a   1.000
_cell.length_b   1.000
_cell.length_c   1.000
_cell.angle_alpha   90.00
_cell.angle_beta   90.00
_cell.angle_gamma   90.00
#
_symmetry.space_group_name_H-M   'P 1'
#
loop_
_entity.id
_entity.type
_entity.pdbx_description
1 polymer ?
#
loop_
_entity_poly.entity_id
_entity_poly.type
_entity_poly.pdbx_seq_one_letter_code
_entity_poly.pdbx_strand_id
1 'polypeptide(L)'
;MDAGLLTETQLRSALAEQRKWGGRLGLTLVQMRFVDESSMVHALSRQLSIPTVELDGITPSAVALQALRPDIAERYTVFPTAADPANKLLTVATADPTNVESLQELAFHTGQRIQVVVAAASSIERAIRRHYHGEFTSTTASPLSFNIDEQTFELAPPSEPQETTAPSRPSVSQTPAPVRESELAQRVDILTQQVSDLERMVAQQARSLRAMLELLETRGLVTRDDYLAKVR
;
A
#
# COMPACT_ATOMS: atom_id res chain seq x y z
N MET A 1 -8.07 15.37 10.53
CA MET A 1 -8.38 14.07 11.19
C MET A 1 -9.85 13.75 10.92
N ASP A 2 -10.22 13.63 9.64
CA ASP A 2 -11.56 14.07 9.19
C ASP A 2 -12.58 12.96 8.93
N ALA A 3 -12.39 11.76 9.48
CA ALA A 3 -13.37 10.69 9.35
C ALA A 3 -13.85 10.06 10.65
N GLY A 4 -13.28 10.37 11.83
CA GLY A 4 -13.70 9.76 13.11
C GLY A 4 -13.57 8.22 13.20
N LEU A 5 -13.18 7.55 12.11
CA LEU A 5 -13.08 6.10 11.95
C LEU A 5 -11.85 5.50 12.63
N LEU A 6 -10.83 6.33 12.94
CA LEU A 6 -9.57 5.85 13.48
C LEU A 6 -9.07 6.70 14.65
N THR A 7 -8.63 6.04 15.71
CA THR A 7 -7.91 6.70 16.81
C THR A 7 -6.43 6.89 16.46
N GLU A 8 -5.80 7.91 17.06
CA GLU A 8 -4.36 8.19 16.96
C GLU A 8 -3.50 6.95 17.31
N THR A 9 -3.94 6.19 18.33
CA THR A 9 -3.26 4.97 18.76
C THR A 9 -3.33 3.88 17.70
N GLN A 10 -4.51 3.66 17.11
CA GLN A 10 -4.69 2.69 16.02
C GLN A 10 -3.88 3.07 14.78
N LEU A 11 -3.80 4.37 14.44
CA LEU A 11 -2.97 4.85 13.34
C LEU A 11 -1.49 4.53 13.57
N ARG A 12 -0.99 4.82 14.78
CA ARG A 12 0.41 4.55 15.14
C ARG A 12 0.73 3.06 15.11
N SER A 13 -0.18 2.21 15.63
CA SER A 13 -0.02 0.76 15.55
C SER A 13 0.01 0.26 14.10
N ALA A 14 -0.87 0.76 13.24
CA ALA A 14 -0.89 0.38 11.83
C ALA A 14 0.35 0.85 11.06
N LEU A 15 0.85 2.06 11.33
CA LEU A 15 2.10 2.55 10.76
C LEU A 15 3.31 1.75 11.22
N ALA A 16 3.33 1.31 12.48
CA ALA A 16 4.41 0.45 13.00
C ALA A 16 4.41 -0.92 12.31
N GLU A 17 3.23 -1.52 12.14
CA GLU A 17 3.08 -2.80 11.43
C GLU A 17 3.45 -2.67 9.95
N GLN A 18 3.01 -1.59 9.28
CA GLN A 18 3.38 -1.28 7.91
C GLN A 18 4.90 -1.10 7.74
N ARG A 19 5.59 -0.48 8.71
CA ARG A 19 7.06 -0.35 8.67
C ARG A 19 7.78 -1.70 8.83
N LYS A 20 7.18 -2.63 9.59
CA LYS A 20 7.76 -3.94 9.87
C LYS A 20 7.61 -4.92 8.70
N TRP A 21 6.44 -4.94 8.07
CA TRP A 21 6.11 -5.90 7.00
C TRP A 21 6.12 -5.28 5.60
N GLY A 22 6.18 -3.95 5.50
CA GLY A 22 5.96 -3.22 4.26
C GLY A 22 4.48 -3.21 3.87
N GLY A 23 4.21 -2.71 2.67
CA GLY A 23 2.86 -2.70 2.08
C GLY A 23 2.09 -1.41 2.31
N ARG A 24 0.79 -1.44 1.98
CA ARG A 24 -0.08 -0.25 1.95
C ARG A 24 -0.78 -0.07 3.30
N LEU A 25 -0.71 1.14 3.86
CA LEU A 25 -1.34 1.46 5.15
C LEU A 25 -2.83 1.11 5.20
N GLY A 26 -3.56 1.36 4.11
CA GLY A 26 -4.98 1.01 4.03
C GLY A 26 -5.25 -0.49 4.19
N LEU A 27 -4.42 -1.33 3.56
CA LEU A 27 -4.51 -2.80 3.69
C LEU A 27 -4.19 -3.22 5.14
N THR A 28 -3.14 -2.64 5.73
CA THR A 28 -2.74 -2.92 7.12
C THR A 28 -3.86 -2.54 8.10
N LEU A 29 -4.55 -1.41 7.88
CA LEU A 29 -5.68 -0.98 8.71
C LEU A 29 -6.86 -1.96 8.64
N VAL A 30 -7.14 -2.52 7.46
CA VAL A 30 -8.18 -3.54 7.26
C VAL A 30 -7.76 -4.88 7.87
N GLN A 31 -6.50 -5.30 7.69
CA GLN A 31 -5.95 -6.54 8.27
C GLN A 31 -5.97 -6.52 9.81
N MET A 32 -5.67 -5.38 10.42
CA MET A 32 -5.76 -5.17 11.86
C MET A 32 -7.20 -4.99 12.37
N ARG A 33 -8.19 -5.03 11.47
CA ARG A 33 -9.63 -4.79 11.74
C ARG A 33 -9.92 -3.46 12.44
N PHE A 34 -9.09 -2.45 12.18
CA PHE A 34 -9.32 -1.10 12.70
C PHE A 34 -10.33 -0.33 11.85
N VAL A 35 -10.40 -0.65 10.54
CA VAL A 35 -11.36 -0.04 9.61
C VAL A 35 -11.95 -1.14 8.74
N ASP A 36 -13.25 -1.05 8.50
CA ASP A 36 -13.91 -1.88 7.51
C ASP A 36 -13.57 -1.41 6.09
N GLU A 37 -13.41 -2.33 5.15
CA GLU A 37 -13.01 -2.00 3.78
C GLU A 37 -14.01 -1.03 3.11
N SER A 38 -15.30 -1.19 3.39
CA SER A 38 -16.37 -0.32 2.92
C SER A 38 -16.23 1.13 3.44
N SER A 39 -15.81 1.27 4.69
CA SER A 39 -15.58 2.55 5.36
C SER A 39 -14.32 3.24 4.83
N MET A 40 -13.28 2.46 4.52
CA MET A 40 -12.06 2.95 3.87
C MET A 40 -12.37 3.55 2.48
N VAL A 41 -13.14 2.83 1.66
CA VAL A 41 -13.53 3.27 0.32
C VAL A 41 -14.35 4.56 0.38
N HIS A 42 -15.31 4.66 1.31
CA HIS A 42 -16.08 5.88 1.52
C HIS A 42 -15.22 7.06 1.99
N ALA A 43 -14.28 6.82 2.90
CA ALA A 43 -13.37 7.86 3.37
C ALA A 43 -12.48 8.40 2.23
N LEU A 44 -11.90 7.50 1.42
CA LEU A 44 -11.08 7.85 0.26
C LEU A 44 -11.88 8.63 -0.79
N SER A 45 -13.10 8.19 -1.08
CA SER A 45 -14.00 8.87 -2.02
C SER A 45 -14.30 10.30 -1.57
N ARG A 46 -14.66 10.51 -0.30
CA ARG A 46 -14.93 11.85 0.24
C ARG A 46 -13.69 12.74 0.25
N GLN A 47 -12.54 12.19 0.63
CA GLN A 47 -11.29 12.96 0.73
C GLN A 47 -10.77 13.40 -0.64
N LEU A 48 -10.90 12.55 -1.66
CA LEU A 48 -10.35 12.78 -2.99
C LEU A 48 -11.40 13.25 -4.01
N SER A 49 -12.67 13.30 -3.62
CA SER A 49 -13.81 13.60 -4.50
C SER A 49 -13.88 12.68 -5.72
N ILE A 50 -13.54 11.40 -5.53
CA ILE A 50 -13.57 10.36 -6.58
C ILE A 50 -14.79 9.46 -6.35
N PRO A 51 -15.57 9.10 -7.37
CA PRO A 51 -16.71 8.21 -7.22
C PRO A 51 -16.29 6.79 -6.77
N THR A 52 -17.13 6.18 -5.94
CA THR A 52 -17.01 4.77 -5.58
C THR A 52 -17.77 3.89 -6.57
N VAL A 53 -17.31 2.65 -6.74
CA VAL A 53 -17.98 1.66 -7.57
C VAL A 53 -18.00 0.31 -6.86
N GLU A 54 -19.12 -0.39 -6.94
CA GLU A 54 -19.26 -1.76 -6.45
C GLU A 54 -19.14 -2.73 -7.62
N LEU A 55 -18.06 -3.53 -7.64
CA LEU A 55 -17.74 -4.38 -8.80
C LEU A 55 -18.58 -5.66 -8.85
N ASP A 56 -19.14 -6.10 -7.71
CA ASP A 56 -19.91 -7.34 -7.64
C ASP A 56 -21.24 -7.29 -8.42
N GLY A 57 -21.76 -6.09 -8.71
CA GLY A 57 -23.03 -5.86 -9.41
C GLY A 57 -22.91 -5.33 -10.84
N ILE A 58 -21.69 -5.09 -11.35
CA ILE A 58 -21.47 -4.43 -12.64
C ILE A 58 -20.93 -5.43 -13.67
N THR A 59 -21.50 -5.38 -14.87
CA THR A 59 -20.94 -6.09 -16.03
C THR A 59 -19.91 -5.18 -16.71
N PRO A 60 -18.60 -5.49 -16.64
CA PRO A 60 -17.58 -4.70 -17.31
C PRO A 60 -17.73 -4.78 -18.84
N SER A 61 -17.29 -3.74 -19.55
CA SER A 61 -17.33 -3.78 -21.02
C SER A 61 -16.28 -4.77 -21.55
N ALA A 62 -16.64 -5.55 -22.57
CA ALA A 62 -15.71 -6.50 -23.19
C ALA A 62 -14.46 -5.81 -23.78
N VAL A 63 -14.63 -4.56 -24.24
CA VAL A 63 -13.53 -3.72 -24.73
C VAL A 63 -12.59 -3.34 -23.59
N ALA A 64 -13.11 -3.06 -22.38
CA ALA A 64 -12.29 -2.73 -21.22
C ALA A 64 -11.46 -3.93 -20.75
N LEU A 65 -12.04 -5.14 -20.75
CA LEU A 65 -11.33 -6.37 -20.43
C LEU A 65 -10.23 -6.70 -21.43
N GLN A 66 -10.41 -6.38 -22.71
CA GLN A 66 -9.37 -6.55 -23.74
C GLN A 66 -8.27 -5.49 -23.65
N ALA A 67 -8.61 -4.27 -23.19
CA ALA A 67 -7.66 -3.17 -23.06
C ALA A 67 -6.62 -3.39 -21.95
N LEU A 68 -6.97 -4.14 -20.89
CA LEU A 68 -6.07 -4.44 -19.79
C LEU A 68 -5.84 -5.94 -19.67
N ARG A 69 -4.58 -6.36 -19.74
CA ARG A 69 -4.19 -7.77 -19.54
C ARG A 69 -4.31 -8.18 -18.07
N PRO A 70 -4.62 -9.45 -17.77
CA PRO A 70 -4.75 -9.95 -16.40
C PRO A 70 -3.48 -9.72 -15.57
N ASP A 71 -2.29 -9.96 -16.16
CA ASP A 71 -1.02 -9.78 -15.44
C ASP A 71 -0.81 -8.35 -14.93
N ILE A 72 -1.32 -7.36 -15.67
CA ILE A 72 -1.25 -5.94 -15.31
C ILE A 72 -2.31 -5.63 -14.25
N ALA A 73 -3.53 -6.14 -14.44
CA ALA A 73 -4.63 -6.00 -13.48
C ALA A 73 -4.24 -6.52 -12.08
N GLU A 74 -3.60 -7.69 -12.02
CA GLU A 74 -3.15 -8.30 -10.76
C GLU A 74 -1.98 -7.54 -10.13
N ARG A 75 -0.96 -7.21 -10.94
CA ARG A 75 0.24 -6.51 -10.46
C ARG A 75 -0.09 -5.18 -9.79
N TYR A 76 -0.98 -4.40 -10.42
CA TYR A 76 -1.35 -3.08 -9.89
C TYR A 76 -2.58 -3.13 -8.98
N THR A 77 -3.22 -4.29 -8.85
CA THR A 77 -4.46 -4.49 -8.07
C THR A 77 -5.57 -3.53 -8.53
N VAL A 78 -5.88 -3.61 -9.82
CA VAL A 78 -6.81 -2.72 -10.52
C VAL A 78 -7.71 -3.50 -11.47
N PHE A 79 -8.92 -3.00 -11.71
CA PHE A 79 -9.89 -3.67 -12.58
C PHE A 79 -10.52 -2.69 -13.59
N PRO A 80 -10.52 -2.99 -14.90
CA PRO A 80 -11.10 -2.11 -15.90
C PRO A 80 -12.63 -2.28 -15.94
N THR A 81 -13.38 -1.20 -15.76
CA THR A 81 -14.85 -1.26 -15.71
C THR A 81 -15.49 -0.88 -17.04
N ALA A 82 -14.99 0.20 -17.66
CA ALA A 82 -15.49 0.71 -18.93
C ALA A 82 -14.33 1.24 -19.78
N ALA A 83 -14.49 1.16 -21.10
CA ALA A 83 -13.53 1.70 -22.06
C ALA A 83 -14.30 2.41 -23.16
N ASP A 84 -13.85 3.62 -23.47
CA ASP A 84 -14.30 4.42 -24.61
C ASP A 84 -13.15 4.53 -25.62
N PRO A 85 -13.13 3.68 -26.66
CA PRO A 85 -12.08 3.71 -27.67
C PRO A 85 -12.11 4.96 -28.54
N ALA A 86 -13.24 5.67 -28.65
CA ALA A 86 -13.33 6.90 -29.44
C ALA A 86 -12.57 8.05 -28.78
N ASN A 87 -12.64 8.13 -27.44
CA ASN A 87 -11.96 9.15 -26.64
C ASN A 87 -10.63 8.68 -26.03
N LYS A 88 -10.22 7.44 -26.31
CA LYS A 88 -9.05 6.77 -25.69
C LYS A 88 -9.09 6.86 -24.16
N LEU A 89 -10.27 6.62 -23.58
CA LEU A 89 -10.51 6.74 -22.15
C LEU A 89 -10.81 5.37 -21.56
N LEU A 90 -10.08 4.98 -20.52
CA LEU A 90 -10.27 3.73 -19.79
C LEU A 90 -10.65 4.05 -18.34
N THR A 91 -11.83 3.64 -17.92
CA THR A 91 -12.26 3.72 -16.53
C THR A 91 -11.75 2.50 -15.77
N VAL A 92 -11.00 2.76 -14.69
CA VAL A 92 -10.31 1.74 -13.91
C VAL A 92 -10.68 1.87 -12.44
N ALA A 93 -11.13 0.78 -11.86
CA ALA A 93 -11.34 0.63 -10.43
C ALA A 93 -10.03 0.30 -9.72
N THR A 94 -9.70 1.06 -8.68
CA THR A 94 -8.52 0.86 -7.85
C THR A 94 -8.89 0.91 -6.36
N ALA A 95 -8.17 0.15 -5.54
CA ALA A 95 -8.25 0.25 -4.09
C ALA A 95 -7.51 1.47 -3.55
N ASP A 96 -6.56 2.00 -4.32
CA ASP A 96 -5.67 3.06 -3.89
C ASP A 96 -5.48 4.09 -5.01
N PRO A 97 -6.31 5.13 -5.04
CA PRO A 97 -6.21 6.23 -6.00
C PRO A 97 -5.03 7.18 -5.70
N THR A 98 -4.35 7.05 -4.55
CA THR A 98 -3.26 7.96 -4.17
C THR A 98 -1.92 7.57 -4.80
N ASN A 99 -1.81 6.34 -5.30
CA ASN A 99 -0.62 5.85 -5.98
C ASN A 99 -0.59 6.34 -7.44
N VAL A 100 -0.19 7.60 -7.62
CA VAL A 100 -0.12 8.25 -8.94
C VAL A 100 0.89 7.57 -9.87
N GLU A 101 1.99 7.03 -9.34
CA GLU A 101 3.01 6.33 -10.13
C GLU A 101 2.43 5.08 -10.80
N SER A 102 1.73 4.23 -10.05
CA SER A 102 1.05 3.05 -10.61
C SER A 102 0.01 3.41 -11.67
N LEU A 103 -0.73 4.51 -11.46
CA LEU A 103 -1.72 4.99 -12.43
C LEU A 103 -1.06 5.53 -13.72
N GLN A 104 0.09 6.20 -13.60
CA GLN A 104 0.86 6.69 -14.75
C GLN A 104 1.47 5.54 -15.55
N GLU A 105 2.05 4.54 -14.88
CA GLU A 105 2.56 3.34 -15.53
C GLU A 105 1.44 2.59 -16.26
N LEU A 106 0.26 2.49 -15.65
CA LEU A 106 -0.91 1.86 -16.28
C LEU A 106 -1.41 2.66 -17.49
N ALA A 107 -1.42 3.99 -17.42
CA ALA A 107 -1.73 4.85 -18.56
C ALA A 107 -0.72 4.66 -19.72
N PHE A 108 0.56 4.54 -19.38
CA PHE A 108 1.62 4.28 -20.36
C PHE A 108 1.47 2.92 -21.05
N HIS A 109 1.19 1.86 -20.28
CA HIS A 109 0.99 0.51 -20.81
C HIS A 109 -0.25 0.38 -21.69
N THR A 110 -1.34 1.07 -21.33
CA THR A 110 -2.61 1.00 -22.06
C THR A 110 -2.72 2.00 -23.21
N GLY A 111 -1.86 3.03 -23.24
CA GLY A 111 -1.90 4.11 -24.23
C GLY A 111 -3.19 4.95 -24.16
N GLN A 112 -3.91 4.88 -23.04
CA GLN A 112 -5.22 5.50 -22.82
C GLN A 112 -5.18 6.44 -21.63
N ARG A 113 -6.06 7.44 -21.63
CA ARG A 113 -6.32 8.26 -20.44
C ARG A 113 -7.07 7.44 -19.42
N ILE A 114 -6.61 7.44 -18.18
CA ILE A 114 -7.21 6.65 -17.11
C ILE A 114 -8.16 7.53 -16.30
N GLN A 115 -9.42 7.12 -16.22
CA GLN A 115 -10.37 7.67 -15.27
C GLN A 115 -10.46 6.72 -14.08
N VAL A 116 -10.16 7.23 -12.89
CA VAL A 116 -10.06 6.41 -11.69
C VAL A 116 -11.40 6.39 -10.96
N VAL A 117 -11.81 5.20 -10.53
CA VAL A 117 -12.93 4.99 -9.59
C VAL A 117 -12.45 4.16 -8.41
N VAL A 118 -12.98 4.40 -7.21
CA VAL A 118 -12.52 3.69 -6.00
C VAL A 118 -13.40 2.47 -5.76
N ALA A 119 -12.78 1.32 -5.52
CA ALA A 119 -13.47 0.09 -5.13
C ALA A 119 -12.72 -0.62 -4.00
N ALA A 120 -13.39 -1.54 -3.30
CA ALA A 120 -12.74 -2.39 -2.32
C ALA A 120 -11.69 -3.30 -2.99
N ALA A 121 -10.53 -3.50 -2.34
CA ALA A 121 -9.49 -4.39 -2.83
C ALA A 121 -10.00 -5.83 -2.98
N SER A 122 -10.79 -6.31 -2.02
CA SER A 122 -11.42 -7.63 -2.09
C SER A 122 -12.38 -7.75 -3.27
N SER A 123 -13.11 -6.68 -3.61
CA SER A 123 -14.04 -6.65 -4.75
C SER A 123 -13.26 -6.64 -6.08
N ILE A 124 -12.13 -5.93 -6.15
CA ILE A 124 -11.22 -5.95 -7.30
C ILE A 124 -10.64 -7.34 -7.52
N GLU A 125 -10.12 -7.98 -6.48
CA GLU A 125 -9.60 -9.35 -6.59
C GLU A 125 -10.66 -10.35 -7.04
N ARG A 126 -11.88 -10.27 -6.50
CA ARG A 126 -13.01 -11.10 -6.93
C ARG A 126 -13.35 -10.85 -8.40
N ALA A 127 -13.40 -9.59 -8.83
CA ALA A 127 -13.69 -9.22 -10.20
C ALA A 127 -12.62 -9.76 -11.17
N ILE A 128 -11.34 -9.67 -10.80
CA ILE A 128 -10.23 -10.21 -11.60
C ILE A 128 -10.41 -11.73 -11.76
N ARG A 129 -10.60 -12.47 -10.66
CA ARG A 129 -10.80 -13.93 -10.71
C ARG A 129 -12.01 -14.33 -11.55
N ARG A 130 -13.13 -13.61 -11.40
CA ARG A 130 -14.36 -13.91 -12.12
C ARG A 130 -14.26 -13.64 -13.62
N HIS A 131 -13.65 -12.52 -14.02
CA HIS A 131 -13.67 -12.07 -15.41
C HIS A 131 -12.45 -12.49 -16.23
N TYR A 132 -11.28 -12.68 -15.61
CA TYR A 132 -10.08 -13.14 -16.31
C TYR A 132 -9.86 -14.65 -16.19
N HIS A 133 -10.11 -15.23 -15.01
CA HIS A 133 -9.86 -16.65 -14.76
C HIS A 133 -11.13 -17.50 -14.88
N GLY A 134 -12.29 -16.89 -15.04
CA GLY A 134 -13.56 -17.61 -15.16
C GLY A 134 -13.98 -18.35 -13.88
N GLU A 135 -13.32 -18.07 -12.76
CA GLU A 135 -13.63 -18.69 -11.48
C GLU A 135 -14.89 -18.06 -10.89
N PHE A 136 -16.04 -18.71 -11.11
CA PHE A 136 -17.23 -18.46 -10.32
C PHE A 136 -17.03 -19.05 -8.93
N THR A 137 -16.51 -18.25 -8.00
CA THR A 137 -16.59 -18.59 -6.59
C THR A 137 -18.02 -18.38 -6.13
N SER A 138 -18.85 -19.41 -6.30
CA SER A 138 -20.13 -19.49 -5.60
C SER A 138 -19.82 -19.50 -4.10
N THR A 139 -20.27 -18.46 -3.40
CA THR A 139 -20.23 -18.38 -1.94
C THR A 139 -20.98 -19.59 -1.35
N THR A 140 -20.24 -20.66 -1.02
CA THR A 140 -20.50 -21.60 0.09
C THR A 140 -19.41 -22.68 0.13
N ALA A 141 -18.86 -22.84 1.33
CA ALA A 141 -18.30 -24.08 1.89
C ALA A 141 -16.83 -24.51 1.62
N SER A 142 -16.23 -24.83 2.78
CA SER A 142 -15.19 -25.83 3.08
C SER A 142 -13.72 -25.41 3.01
N PRO A 143 -12.96 -25.61 4.11
CA PRO A 143 -11.51 -25.51 4.07
C PRO A 143 -11.00 -26.57 3.08
N LEU A 144 -10.22 -26.12 2.11
CA LEU A 144 -9.46 -26.97 1.20
C LEU A 144 -8.64 -27.96 2.03
N SER A 145 -9.07 -29.22 2.04
CA SER A 145 -8.21 -30.34 2.41
C SER A 145 -7.19 -30.47 1.28
N PHE A 146 -5.98 -30.01 1.54
CA PHE A 146 -4.83 -30.36 0.72
C PHE A 146 -4.56 -31.85 0.96
N ASN A 147 -4.89 -32.70 -0.02
CA ASN A 147 -4.33 -34.05 -0.08
C ASN A 147 -2.84 -33.90 -0.37
N ILE A 148 -2.05 -33.76 0.69
CA ILE A 148 -0.61 -33.98 0.65
C ILE A 148 -0.46 -35.51 0.63
N ASP A 149 -0.04 -36.06 -0.50
CA ASP A 149 0.48 -37.42 -0.54
C ASP A 149 1.69 -37.48 0.39
N GLU A 150 1.51 -38.11 1.56
CA GLU A 150 2.57 -38.41 2.51
C GLU A 150 3.63 -39.30 1.85
N GLN A 151 4.70 -38.70 1.37
CA GLN A 151 5.99 -39.39 1.32
C GLN A 151 6.70 -39.12 2.64
N THR A 152 6.49 -40.04 3.59
CA THR A 152 7.21 -40.15 4.86
C THR A 152 8.72 -40.14 4.61
N PHE A 153 9.38 -39.03 4.93
CA PHE A 153 10.85 -38.97 4.96
C PHE A 153 11.31 -39.40 6.35
N GLU A 154 11.70 -40.67 6.47
CA GLU A 154 12.23 -41.27 7.69
C GLU A 154 13.64 -40.73 7.96
N LEU A 155 13.78 -39.88 8.97
CA LEU A 155 15.06 -39.34 9.42
C LEU A 155 15.74 -40.34 10.37
N ALA A 156 16.67 -41.12 9.83
CA ALA A 156 17.61 -41.90 10.64
C ALA A 156 18.58 -40.98 11.41
N PRO A 157 19.03 -41.35 12.63
CA PRO A 157 19.87 -40.51 13.46
C PRO A 157 21.31 -40.40 12.91
N PRO A 158 21.96 -39.22 13.01
CA PRO A 158 23.33 -39.05 12.54
C PRO A 158 24.33 -39.79 13.44
N SER A 159 25.14 -40.64 12.81
CA SER A 159 26.30 -41.30 13.42
C SER A 159 27.44 -40.31 13.63
N GLU A 160 28.12 -40.47 14.77
CA GLU A 160 29.30 -39.72 15.21
C GLU A 160 30.47 -39.79 14.21
N PRO A 161 31.29 -38.72 14.11
CA PRO A 161 32.67 -38.85 13.67
C PRO A 161 33.67 -38.75 14.84
N GLN A 162 34.48 -39.80 15.00
CA GLN A 162 35.68 -39.83 15.84
C GLN A 162 36.88 -39.06 15.23
N GLU A 163 37.80 -38.73 16.13
CA GLU A 163 39.08 -38.01 16.03
C GLU A 163 40.00 -38.34 14.86
N THR A 164 40.76 -37.34 14.40
CA THR A 164 42.20 -37.56 14.10
C THR A 164 43.02 -36.28 14.31
N THR A 165 43.80 -36.32 15.39
CA THR A 165 45.17 -35.79 15.64
C THR A 165 45.65 -34.46 15.01
N ALA A 166 46.13 -33.60 15.92
CA ALA A 166 46.88 -32.35 15.72
C ALA A 166 48.19 -32.51 14.91
N PRO A 167 48.82 -31.39 14.51
CA PRO A 167 49.84 -30.85 15.40
C PRO A 167 49.85 -29.31 15.56
N SER A 168 50.28 -28.92 16.76
CA SER A 168 51.13 -27.76 17.09
C SER A 168 50.60 -26.34 16.91
N ARG A 169 50.33 -25.71 18.06
CA ARG A 169 50.31 -24.25 18.26
C ARG A 169 51.70 -23.64 17.95
N PRO A 170 51.75 -22.32 17.70
CA PRO A 170 52.07 -21.45 18.82
C PRO A 170 51.07 -20.29 19.01
N SER A 171 51.03 -19.83 20.24
CA SER A 171 50.25 -18.72 20.78
C SER A 171 50.39 -17.42 19.98
N VAL A 172 49.30 -16.66 19.84
CA VAL A 172 49.33 -15.22 20.14
C VAL A 172 47.96 -14.74 20.62
N SER A 173 48.04 -14.07 21.75
CA SER A 173 46.97 -13.43 22.50
C SER A 173 46.32 -12.25 21.76
N GLN A 174 45.15 -11.86 22.25
CA GLN A 174 44.56 -10.49 22.28
C GLN A 174 43.46 -10.13 21.27
N THR A 175 42.27 -9.89 21.81
CA THR A 175 41.30 -8.85 21.39
C THR A 175 42.02 -7.49 21.28
N PRO A 176 41.57 -6.58 20.38
CA PRO A 176 40.79 -5.44 20.89
C PRO A 176 39.62 -5.00 19.99
N ALA A 177 38.53 -4.56 20.63
CA ALA A 177 37.50 -3.71 20.04
C ALA A 177 38.06 -2.29 19.83
N PRO A 178 37.85 -1.66 18.65
CA PRO A 178 37.25 -0.32 18.63
C PRO A 178 36.40 0.05 17.39
N VAL A 179 36.29 -0.79 16.36
CA VAL A 179 35.80 -0.34 15.02
C VAL A 179 34.27 -0.19 14.89
N ARG A 180 33.47 -0.92 15.70
CA ARG A 180 32.00 -0.93 15.53
C ARG A 180 31.30 0.30 16.09
N GLU A 181 31.89 0.96 17.08
CA GLU A 181 31.26 2.07 17.81
C GLU A 181 31.32 3.38 17.00
N SER A 182 32.40 3.61 16.25
CA SER A 182 32.52 4.77 15.35
C SER A 182 31.56 4.72 14.17
N GLU A 183 31.30 3.52 13.62
CA GLU A 183 30.41 3.35 12.48
C GLU A 183 28.92 3.53 12.86
N LEU A 184 28.57 3.12 14.09
CA LEU A 184 27.23 3.33 14.65
C LEU A 184 27.00 4.80 15.01
N ALA A 185 27.99 5.47 15.62
CA ALA A 185 27.91 6.90 15.92
C ALA A 185 27.73 7.74 14.64
N GLN A 186 28.50 7.43 13.60
CA GLN A 186 28.41 8.14 12.31
C GLN A 186 27.05 7.94 11.63
N ARG A 187 26.45 6.75 11.73
CA ARG A 187 25.08 6.48 11.24
C ARG A 187 24.01 7.25 12.00
N VAL A 188 24.13 7.34 13.33
CA VAL A 188 23.19 8.09 14.18
C VAL A 188 23.25 9.58 13.89
N ASP A 189 24.45 10.15 13.68
CA ASP A 189 24.60 11.56 13.31
C ASP A 189 23.98 11.85 11.94
N ILE A 190 24.19 10.99 10.94
CA ILE A 190 23.58 11.14 9.61
C ILE A 190 22.05 11.11 9.69
N LEU A 191 21.48 10.16 10.44
CA LEU A 191 20.03 10.06 10.64
C LEU A 191 19.48 11.30 11.37
N THR A 192 20.20 11.80 12.36
CA THR A 192 19.79 13.00 13.12
C THR A 192 19.82 14.26 12.24
N GLN A 193 20.83 14.37 11.37
CA GLN A 193 20.92 15.44 10.38
C GLN A 193 19.75 15.39 9.39
N GLN A 194 19.41 14.20 8.87
CA GLN A 194 18.30 14.01 7.94
C GLN A 194 16.94 14.37 8.55
N VAL A 195 16.71 13.99 9.81
CA VAL A 195 15.47 14.35 10.53
C VAL A 195 15.37 15.87 10.70
N SER A 196 16.47 16.52 11.11
CA SER A 196 16.52 17.98 11.31
C SER A 196 16.27 18.75 10.01
N ASP A 197 16.80 18.28 8.89
CA ASP A 197 16.56 18.90 7.58
C ASP A 197 15.12 18.69 7.10
N LEU A 198 14.51 17.53 7.39
CA LEU A 198 13.08 17.30 7.13
C LEU A 198 12.20 18.24 7.96
N GLU A 199 12.49 18.40 9.25
CA GLU A 199 11.76 19.31 10.14
C GLU A 199 11.81 20.76 9.65
N ARG A 200 12.99 21.20 9.18
CA ARG A 200 13.15 22.54 8.58
C ARG A 200 12.33 22.69 7.30
N MET A 201 12.28 21.66 6.46
CA MET A 201 11.53 21.66 5.21
C MET A 201 10.01 21.73 5.46
N VAL A 202 9.51 20.92 6.41
CA VAL A 202 8.09 20.94 6.81
C VAL A 202 7.71 22.29 7.43
N ALA A 203 8.57 22.85 8.30
CA ALA A 203 8.34 24.16 8.88
C ALA A 203 8.33 25.28 7.83
N GLN A 204 9.15 25.16 6.77
CA GLN A 204 9.17 26.10 5.66
C GLN A 204 7.90 26.01 4.80
N GLN A 205 7.43 24.79 4.50
CA GLN A 205 6.17 24.58 3.77
C GLN A 205 4.95 25.08 4.56
N ALA A 206 4.93 24.88 5.88
CA ALA A 206 3.86 25.42 6.73
C ALA A 206 3.83 26.96 6.72
N ARG A 207 5.00 27.62 6.68
CA ARG A 207 5.09 29.08 6.56
C ARG A 207 4.63 29.59 5.20
N SER A 208 5.01 28.92 4.10
CA SER A 208 4.57 29.34 2.75
C SER A 208 3.08 29.14 2.53
N LEU A 209 2.49 28.07 3.05
CA LEU A 209 1.04 27.83 3.01
C LEU A 209 0.26 28.89 3.81
N ARG A 210 0.77 29.28 5.00
CA ARG A 210 0.16 30.37 5.78
C ARG A 210 0.22 31.71 5.05
N ALA A 211 1.35 32.05 4.44
CA ALA A 211 1.47 33.28 3.64
C ALA A 211 0.56 33.26 2.40
N MET A 212 0.35 32.09 1.80
CA MET A 212 -0.58 31.92 0.68
C MET A 212 -2.04 32.11 1.13
N LEU A 213 -2.43 31.57 2.28
CA LEU A 213 -3.75 31.79 2.86
C LEU A 213 -3.99 33.26 3.22
N GLU A 214 -2.99 33.93 3.80
CA GLU A 214 -3.04 35.37 4.13
C GLU A 214 -3.16 36.25 2.87
N LEU A 215 -2.50 35.85 1.76
CA LEU A 215 -2.64 36.49 0.45
C LEU A 215 -4.03 36.28 -0.19
N LEU A 216 -4.64 35.12 0.04
CA LEU A 216 -6.00 34.83 -0.45
C LEU A 216 -7.07 35.56 0.36
N GLU A 217 -6.84 35.76 1.65
CA GLU A 217 -7.70 36.55 2.55
C GLU A 217 -7.63 38.05 2.21
N THR A 218 -6.43 38.60 2.01
CA THR A 218 -6.24 40.01 1.61
C THR A 218 -6.77 40.34 0.21
N ARG A 219 -6.86 39.35 -0.69
CA ARG A 219 -7.51 39.51 -2.01
C ARG A 219 -9.01 39.21 -2.02
N GLY A 220 -9.61 38.91 -0.86
CA GLY A 220 -11.06 38.75 -0.71
C GLY A 220 -11.67 37.53 -1.39
N LEU A 221 -10.85 36.52 -1.75
CA LEU A 221 -11.29 35.32 -2.47
C LEU A 221 -11.79 34.21 -1.53
N VAL A 222 -11.49 34.30 -0.22
CA VAL A 222 -11.92 33.34 0.81
C VAL A 222 -12.29 34.11 2.07
N THR A 223 -13.52 33.94 2.58
CA THR A 223 -13.99 34.57 3.82
C THR A 223 -14.01 33.54 4.95
N ARG A 224 -13.53 33.92 6.13
CA ARG A 224 -13.40 33.07 7.33
C ARG A 224 -14.72 32.39 7.75
N ASP A 225 -15.86 33.01 7.43
CA ASP A 225 -17.20 32.46 7.67
C ASP A 225 -17.56 31.26 6.78
N ASP A 226 -17.07 31.21 5.53
CA ASP A 226 -17.35 30.09 4.60
C ASP A 226 -16.64 28.80 5.03
N TYR A 227 -15.53 28.96 5.76
CA TYR A 227 -14.78 27.84 6.35
C TYR A 227 -15.44 27.30 7.62
N LEU A 228 -16.05 28.17 8.44
CA LEU A 228 -16.73 27.76 9.69
C LEU A 228 -18.15 27.22 9.45
N ALA A 229 -18.81 27.63 8.38
CA ALA A 229 -20.15 27.15 8.02
C ALA A 229 -20.17 25.67 7.59
N LYS A 230 -19.05 25.12 7.10
CA LYS A 230 -18.92 23.72 6.65
C LYS A 230 -18.50 22.73 7.74
N VAL A 231 -18.24 23.22 8.96
CA VAL A 231 -17.73 22.42 10.09
C VAL A 231 -18.79 22.22 11.20
N ARG A 232 -20.03 22.66 11.01
CA ARG A 232 -21.14 22.47 11.94
C ARG A 232 -22.07 21.35 11.48
#